data_AF-B7KD77-F1
#
_entry.id   AF-B7KD77-F1
#
_cell.length_a   1.000
_cell.length_b   1.000
_cell.length_c   1.000
_cell.angle_alpha   90.00
_cell.angle_beta   90.00
_cell.angle_gamma   90.00
#
_symmetry.space_group_name_H-M   'P 1'
#
loop_
_entity.id
_entity.type
_entity.pdbx_description
1 polymer ?
#
loop_
_entity_poly.entity_id
_entity_poly.type
_entity_poly.pdbx_seq_one_letter_code
_entity_poly.pdbx_strand_id
1 'polypeptide(L)' 'MLLGQILMRKKLISPDQLEAVINQQSTSKKKLGELLLQRGLIVNEELEAALKEQYWRKNGFWVID' A
#
# COMPACT_ATOMS: atom_id res chain seq x y z
N MET A 1 9.53 -4.26 -4.63
CA MET A 1 8.90 -2.93 -4.43
C MET A 1 7.97 -3.00 -3.21
N LEU A 2 7.90 -1.93 -2.42
CA LEU A 2 7.06 -1.87 -1.21
C LEU A 2 5.62 -1.44 -1.55
N LEU A 3 4.64 -1.93 -0.79
CA LEU A 3 3.23 -1.56 -0.98
C LEU A 3 2.99 -0.04 -0.89
N GLY A 4 3.56 0.61 0.13
CA GLY A 4 3.45 2.07 0.29
C GLY A 4 4.00 2.85 -0.91
N GLN A 5 5.04 2.36 -1.59
CA GLN A 5 5.56 3.01 -2.79
C GLN A 5 4.63 2.86 -4.01
N ILE A 6 3.95 1.72 -4.14
CA ILE A 6 2.97 1.49 -5.21
C ILE A 6 1.78 2.44 -5.02
N LEU A 7 1.29 2.54 -3.78
CA LEU A 7 0.18 3.44 -3.44
C LEU A 7 0.53 4.91 -3.63
N MET A 8 1.75 5.33 -3.27
CA MET A 8 2.23 6.70 -3.55
C MET A 8 2.34 6.97 -5.06
N ARG A 9 2.86 6.00 -5.84
CA ARG A 9 2.93 6.15 -7.30
C ARG A 9 1.56 6.29 -7.96
N LYS A 10 0.57 5.56 -7.46
CA LYS A 10 -0.82 5.67 -7.89
C LYS A 10 -1.52 6.94 -7.38
N LYS A 11 -0.82 7.81 -6.64
CA LYS A 11 -1.35 9.04 -6.00
C LYS A 11 -2.52 8.78 -5.05
N LEU A 12 -2.62 7.57 -4.51
CA LEU A 12 -3.67 7.19 -3.56
C LEU A 12 -3.38 7.70 -2.16
N ILE A 13 -2.09 7.78 -1.81
CA ILE A 13 -1.63 8.28 -0.51
C ILE A 13 -0.48 9.26 -0.70
N SER A 14 -0.41 10.24 0.18
CA SER A 14 0.73 11.15 0.30
C SER A 14 1.83 10.56 1.17
N PRO A 15 3.09 10.99 1.02
CA PRO A 15 4.20 10.53 1.87
C PRO A 15 3.94 10.78 3.36
N ASP A 16 3.35 11.93 3.71
CA ASP A 16 2.95 12.27 5.08
C ASP A 16 1.93 11.27 5.68
N GLN A 17 0.92 10.91 4.88
CA GLN A 17 -0.09 9.91 5.27
C GLN A 17 0.53 8.53 5.45
N LEU A 18 1.48 8.16 4.58
CA LEU A 18 2.21 6.91 4.69
C LEU A 18 3.06 6.88 5.97
N GLU A 19 3.78 7.96 6.30
CA GLU A 19 4.55 8.06 7.55
C GLU A 19 3.67 7.97 8.79
N ALA A 20 2.52 8.66 8.81
CA ALA A 20 1.58 8.59 9.91
C ALA A 20 1.10 7.15 10.16
N VAL A 21 0.84 6.41 9.09
CA VAL A 21 0.38 5.02 9.16
C VAL A 21 1.51 4.08 9.56
N ILE A 22 2.75 4.30 9.09
CA ILE A 22 3.93 3.52 9.49
C ILE A 22 4.20 3.72 10.99
N ASN A 23 4.14 4.95 11.49
CA ASN A 23 4.29 5.23 12.91
C ASN A 23 3.22 4.52 13.75
N GLN A 24 1.98 4.50 13.29
CA GLN A 24 0.92 3.74 13.94
C GLN A 24 1.17 2.22 13.87
N GLN A 25 1.66 1.71 12.74
CA GLN A 25 2.00 0.31 12.56
C GLN A 25 3.10 -0.15 13.54
N SER A 26 4.07 0.70 13.86
CA SER A 26 5.11 0.36 14.84
C SER A 26 4.54 0.03 16.23
N THR A 27 3.37 0.58 16.56
CA THR A 27 2.66 0.33 17.83
C THR A 27 1.54 -0.71 17.72
N SER A 28 1.13 -1.07 16.49
CA SER A 28 0.03 -1.99 16.21
C SER A 28 0.51 -3.20 15.41
N LYS A 29 0.21 -4.42 15.84
CA LYS A 29 0.50 -5.65 15.07
C LYS A 29 -0.30 -5.80 13.75
N LYS A 30 -0.93 -4.72 13.26
CA LYS A 30 -1.74 -4.70 12.04
C LYS A 30 -0.86 -4.49 10.81
N LYS A 31 -1.31 -4.94 9.65
CA LYS A 31 -0.60 -4.69 8.38
C LYS A 31 -0.86 -3.27 7.89
N LEU A 32 0.11 -2.69 7.18
CA LEU A 32 0.00 -1.37 6.56
C LEU A 32 -1.31 -1.19 5.76
N GLY A 33 -1.64 -2.15 4.90
CA GLY A 33 -2.86 -2.11 4.08
C GLY A 33 -4.14 -2.04 4.90
N GLU A 34 -4.21 -2.78 6.01
CA GLU A 34 -5.38 -2.75 6.90
C GLU A 34 -5.50 -1.41 7.61
N LEU A 35 -4.39 -0.82 8.06
CA LEU A 35 -4.40 0.50 8.68
C LEU A 35 -4.84 1.58 7.69
N LEU A 36 -4.41 1.48 6.43
CA LEU A 36 -4.82 2.40 5.37
C LEU A 36 -6.33 2.31 5.08
N LEU A 37 -6.89 1.10 5.05
CA LEU A 37 -8.35 0.89 4.95
C LEU A 37 -9.09 1.45 6.16
N GLN A 38 -8.61 1.16 7.38
CA GLN A 38 -9.23 1.64 8.62
C GLN A 38 -9.23 3.17 8.73
N ARG A 39 -8.19 3.82 8.21
CA ARG A 39 -8.08 5.28 8.15
C ARG A 39 -8.91 5.90 7.02
N GLY A 40 -9.51 5.08 6.14
CA GLY A 40 -10.25 5.55 4.96
C GLY A 40 -9.35 6.19 3.90
N LEU A 41 -8.04 5.92 3.93
CA LEU A 41 -7.07 6.49 2.98
C LEU A 41 -7.10 5.78 1.63
N ILE A 42 -7.48 4.50 1.64
CA ILE A 42 -7.70 3.68 0.44
C ILE A 42 -8.97 2.85 0.64
N VAL A 43 -9.51 2.33 -0.45
CA VAL A 43 -10.58 1.31 -0.44
C VAL A 43 -10.02 -0.08 -0.72
N ASN A 44 -10.81 -1.12 -0.47
CA ASN A 44 -10.37 -2.52 -0.65
C ASN A 44 -9.85 -2.77 -2.08
N GLU A 45 -10.57 -2.29 -3.09
CA GLU A 45 -10.21 -2.47 -4.50
C GLU A 45 -8.82 -1.91 -4.82
N GLU A 46 -8.50 -0.72 -4.29
CA GLU A 46 -7.19 -0.08 -4.46
C GLU A 46 -6.07 -0.84 -3.75
N LEU A 47 -6.36 -1.39 -2.56
CA LEU A 47 -5.42 -2.24 -1.83
C LEU A 47 -5.14 -3.53 -2.61
N GLU A 48 -6.17 -4.19 -3.12
CA GLU A 48 -6.05 -5.42 -3.89
C GLU A 48 -5.25 -5.20 -5.19
N ALA A 49 -5.53 -4.12 -5.91
CA ALA A 49 -4.79 -3.75 -7.11
C ALA A 49 -3.30 -3.51 -6.80
N ALA A 50 -2.99 -2.80 -5.72
CA ALA A 50 -1.62 -2.53 -5.29
C ALA A 50 -0.89 -3.81 -4.83
N LEU A 51 -1.58 -4.71 -4.12
CA LEU A 51 -1.04 -6.01 -3.70
C LEU A 51 -0.75 -6.93 -4.90
N LYS A 52 -1.63 -6.94 -5.90
CA LYS A 52 -1.44 -7.69 -7.15
C LYS A 52 -0.21 -7.19 -7.89
N GLU A 53 -0.06 -5.87 -8.04
CA GLU A 53 1.13 -5.27 -8.64
C GLU A 53 2.40 -5.60 -7.84
N GLN A 54 2.32 -5.53 -6.51
CA GLN A 54 3.44 -5.89 -5.63
C GLN A 54 3.87 -7.35 -5.84
N TYR A 55 2.89 -8.25 -5.92
CA TYR A 55 3.11 -9.68 -6.14
C TYR A 55 3.80 -9.92 -7.47
N TRP A 56 3.28 -9.35 -8.56
CA TRP A 56 3.86 -9.50 -9.89
C TRP A 56 5.30 -8.97 -9.97
N ARG A 57 5.55 -7.76 -9.44
CA ARG A 57 6.90 -7.19 -9.38
C ARG A 57 7.87 -8.03 -8.53
N LYS A 58 7.40 -8.63 -7.44
CA LYS A 58 8.24 -9.48 -6.57
C LYS A 58 8.57 -10.82 -7.22
N ASN A 59 7.65 -11.35 -8.02
CA ASN A 59 7.81 -12.64 -8.71
C ASN A 59 8.41 -12.49 -10.12
N GLY A 60 8.83 -11.30 -10.54
CA GLY A 60 9.48 -11.08 -11.82
C GLY A 60 8.55 -11.14 -13.04
N PHE A 61 7.24 -11.17 -12.84
CA PHE A 61 6.27 -11.03 -13.93
C PHE A 61 6.22 -9.56 -14.32
N TRP A 62 6.87 -9.19 -15.42
CA TRP A 62 6.66 -7.90 -16.06
C TRP A 62 5.24 -7.89 -16.61
N VAL A 63 4.37 -7.14 -15.93
CA VAL A 63 3.08 -6.73 -16.49
C VAL A 63 3.43 -5.75 -17.60
N ILE A 64 3.44 -6.27 -18.82
CA ILE A 64 3.29 -5.47 -20.03
C ILE A 64 1.93 -4.79 -19.92
N ASP A 65 1.95 -3.51 -19.56
CA ASP A 65 0.90 -2.55 -19.92
C ASP A 65 1.16 -2.11 -21.37
#